data_AF-A0A952BJD9-F1
#
_entry.id   AF-A0A952BJD9-F1
#
_cell.length_a   1.000
_cell.length_b   1.000
_cell.length_c   1.000
_cell.angle_alpha   90.00
_cell.angle_beta   90.00
_cell.angle_gamma   90.00
#
_symmetry.space_group_name_H-M   'P 1'
#
loop_
_entity.id
_entity.type
_entity.pdbx_description
1 polymer ?
#
loop_
_entity_poly.entity_id
_entity_poly.type
_entity_poly.pdbx_seq_one_letter_code
_entity_poly.pdbx_strand_id
1 'polypeptide(L)' 'MNSATLRAWLVLRGVRGLGDATVCQLVRAFGSPEAVRAATREALMSVGGVGGLLAERIQRG' A
#
# COMPACT_ATOMS: atom_id res chain seq x y z
N MET A 1 5.39 -7.82 -16.72
CA MET A 1 4.61 -7.39 -15.54
C MET A 1 3.99 -8.65 -14.93
N ASN A 2 4.30 -8.98 -13.68
CA ASN A 2 3.90 -10.25 -13.07
C ASN A 2 2.45 -10.18 -12.54
N SER A 3 1.72 -11.30 -12.55
CA SER A 3 0.31 -11.39 -12.11
C SER A 3 0.13 -10.96 -10.65
N ALA A 4 1.13 -11.24 -9.80
CA ALA A 4 1.13 -10.89 -8.38
C ALA A 4 1.25 -9.37 -8.16
N THR A 5 2.11 -8.70 -8.93
CA THR A 5 2.24 -7.25 -8.95
C THR A 5 0.94 -6.56 -9.37
N LEU A 6 0.25 -7.10 -10.39
CA LEU A 6 -1.06 -6.59 -10.82
C LEU A 6 -2.14 -6.76 -9.76
N ARG A 7 -2.19 -7.91 -9.09
CA ARG A 7 -3.09 -8.12 -7.94
C ARG A 7 -2.82 -7.12 -6.83
N ALA A 8 -1.55 -6.89 -6.48
CA ALA A 8 -1.20 -5.93 -5.44
C ALA A 8 -1.67 -4.51 -5.80
N TRP A 9 -1.56 -4.10 -7.06
CA TRP A 9 -2.11 -2.83 -7.54
C TRP A 9 -3.64 -2.74 -7.42
N LEU A 10 -4.36 -3.79 -7.81
CA LEU A 10 -5.82 -3.84 -7.71
C LEU A 10 -6.28 -3.78 -6.25
N VAL A 11 -5.60 -4.50 -5.36
CA VAL A 11 -5.87 -4.48 -3.92
C VAL A 11 -5.65 -3.08 -3.36
N LEU A 12 -4.51 -2.44 -3.64
CA LEU A 12 -4.20 -1.09 -3.16
C LEU A 12 -5.23 -0.06 -3.64
N ARG A 13 -5.68 -0.16 -4.88
CA ARG A 13 -6.76 0.71 -5.41
C ARG A 13 -8.14 0.42 -4.82
N GLY A 14 -8.38 -0.80 -4.36
CA GLY A 14 -9.63 -1.18 -3.68
C GLY A 14 -9.72 -0.68 -2.23
N VAL A 15 -8.60 -0.25 -1.62
CA VAL A 15 -8.60 0.24 -0.24
C VAL A 15 -9.23 1.63 -0.18
N ARG A 16 -10.41 1.71 0.45
CA ARG A 16 -11.11 2.97 0.68
C ARG A 16 -10.26 3.93 1.53
N GLY A 17 -9.87 5.07 0.96
CA GLY A 17 -9.01 6.07 1.60
C GLY A 17 -7.56 6.08 1.10
N LEU A 18 -7.16 5.10 0.28
CA LEU A 18 -5.90 5.14 -0.47
C LEU A 18 -6.12 5.90 -1.78
N GLY A 19 -5.69 7.16 -1.84
CA GLY A 19 -5.65 7.91 -3.10
C GLY A 19 -4.43 7.52 -3.94
N ASP A 20 -4.48 7.77 -5.25
CA ASP A 20 -3.36 7.48 -6.17
C ASP A 20 -2.04 8.15 -5.72
N ALA A 21 -2.11 9.31 -5.08
CA ALA A 21 -0.94 10.00 -4.51
C ALA A 21 -0.27 9.18 -3.40
N THR A 22 -1.06 8.69 -2.44
CA THR A 22 -0.57 7.84 -1.34
C THR A 22 -0.06 6.51 -1.86
N VAL A 23 -0.75 5.89 -2.82
CA VAL A 23 -0.29 4.65 -3.48
C VAL A 23 1.05 4.88 -4.19
N CYS A 24 1.19 5.95 -4.96
CA CYS A 24 2.45 6.30 -5.61
C CYS A 24 3.56 6.55 -4.58
N GLN A 25 3.24 7.19 -3.45
CA GLN A 25 4.21 7.46 -2.39
C GLN A 25 4.65 6.18 -1.68
N LEU A 26 3.73 5.27 -1.39
CA LEU A 26 4.01 3.95 -0.84
C LEU A 26 4.86 3.11 -1.81
N VAL A 27 4.47 3.02 -3.08
CA VAL A 27 5.25 2.26 -4.08
C VAL A 27 6.63 2.88 -4.28
N ARG A 28 6.78 4.20 -4.18
CA ARG A 28 8.10 4.85 -4.19
C ARG A 28 8.93 4.55 -2.93
N ALA A 29 8.31 4.53 -1.75
CA ALA A 29 9.00 4.25 -0.49
C ALA A 29 9.43 2.77 -0.36
N PHE A 30 8.58 1.85 -0.79
CA PHE A 30 8.80 0.40 -0.69
C PHE A 30 9.34 -0.24 -1.98
N GLY A 31 9.44 0.52 -3.07
CA GLY A 31 9.94 0.10 -4.38
C GLY A 31 8.96 -0.74 -5.21
N SER A 32 8.03 -1.48 -4.59
CA SER A 32 7.05 -2.30 -5.31
C SER A 32 5.72 -2.40 -4.57
N PRO A 33 4.58 -2.57 -5.27
CA PRO A 33 3.27 -2.74 -4.62
C PRO A 33 3.19 -4.03 -3.79
N GLU A 34 3.99 -5.06 -4.13
CA GLU A 34 4.10 -6.28 -3.34
C GLU A 34 4.83 -6.02 -2.02
N ALA A 35 5.91 -5.24 -2.05
CA ALA A 35 6.58 -4.79 -0.84
C ALA A 35 5.67 -3.92 0.05
N VAL A 36 4.78 -3.11 -0.54
CA VAL A 36 3.77 -2.36 0.22
C VAL A 36 2.80 -3.31 0.95
N ARG A 37 2.34 -4.39 0.31
CA ARG A 37 1.48 -5.40 0.97
C ARG A 37 2.22 -6.22 2.03
N ALA A 38 3.50 -6.50 1.80
CA ALA A 38 4.35 -7.20 2.75
C ALA A 38 4.84 -6.31 3.90
N ALA A 39 4.70 -4.98 3.78
CA ALA A 39 5.17 -4.03 4.78
C ALA A 39 4.38 -4.18 6.09
N THR A 40 5.10 -3.97 7.21
CA THR A 40 4.49 -3.94 8.53
C THR A 40 3.68 -2.66 8.72
N ARG A 41 2.74 -2.69 9.66
CA ARG A 41 1.91 -1.54 10.01
C ARG A 41 2.75 -0.32 10.36
N GLU A 42 3.83 -0.51 11.11
CA GLU A 42 4.74 0.55 11.53
C GLU A 42 5.49 1.16 10.35
N ALA A 43 5.96 0.32 9.42
CA ALA A 43 6.60 0.78 8.19
C ALA A 43 5.64 1.57 7.31
N LEU A 44 4.38 1.11 7.17
CA LEU A 44 3.34 1.82 6.45
C LEU A 44 3.03 3.17 7.09
N MET A 45 2.90 3.22 8.42
CA MET A 45 2.68 4.46 9.18
C MET A 45 3.85 5.45 9.09
N SER A 46 5.07 4.97 8.87
CA SER A 46 6.24 5.82 8.64
C SER A 46 6.16 6.57 7.30
N VAL A 47 5.31 6.14 6.37
CA VAL A 47 5.04 6.87 5.13
C VAL A 47 3.97 7.92 5.38
N GLY A 48 4.35 9.19 5.23
CA GLY A 48 3.45 10.33 5.43
C GLY A 48 2.14 10.19 4.66
N GLY A 49 1.01 10.38 5.35
CA GLY A 49 -0.34 10.22 4.78
C GLY A 49 -0.99 8.86 5.04
N VAL A 50 -0.30 7.91 5.68
CA VAL A 50 -0.86 6.62 6.07
C VAL A 50 -1.15 6.58 7.57
N GLY A 51 -2.40 6.87 7.94
CA GLY A 51 -2.87 6.69 9.32
C GLY A 51 -3.01 5.21 9.69
N GLY A 52 -3.12 4.91 10.98
CA GLY A 52 -3.19 3.52 11.44
C GLY A 52 -4.35 2.72 10.87
N LEU A 53 -5.52 3.34 10.75
CA LEU A 53 -6.68 2.72 10.12
C LEU A 53 -6.40 2.34 8.66
N LEU A 54 -5.65 3.18 7.92
CA LEU A 54 -5.31 2.91 6.52
C LEU A 54 -4.31 1.75 6.42
N ALA A 55 -3.29 1.73 7.30
CA ALA A 55 -2.33 0.62 7.37
C ALA A 55 -3.01 -0.73 7.67
N GLU A 56 -4.02 -0.74 8.56
CA GLU A 56 -4.82 -1.96 8.82
C GLU A 56 -5.62 -2.41 7.60
N ARG A 57 -6.18 -1.48 6.83
CA ARG A 57 -6.93 -1.79 5.62
C ARG A 57 -6.03 -2.33 4.50
N ILE A 58 -4.80 -1.81 4.42
CA ILE A 58 -3.79 -2.31 3.47
C ILE A 58 -3.40 -3.75 3.81
N GLN A 59 -3.21 -4.08 5.09
CA GLN A 59 -2.89 -5.45 5.51
C GLN A 59 -4.05 -6.43 5.34
N ARG A 60 -5.30 -5.97 5.43
CA ARG A 60 -6.49 -6.81 5.24
C ARG A 60 -6.88 -7.04 3.77
N GLY A 61 -6.30 -6.30 2.82
CA GLY A 61 -6.57 -6.40 1.38
C GLY A 61 -5.67 -7.39 0.63
#